data_AF-A0A924IQI2-F1
#
_entry.id   AF-A0A924IQI2-F1
#
_cell.length_a   1.000
_cell.length_b   1.000
_cell.length_c   1.000
_cell.angle_alpha   90.00
_cell.angle_beta   90.00
_cell.angle_gamma   90.00
#
_symmetry.space_group_name_H-M   'P 1'
#
loop_
_entity.id
_entity.type
_entity.pdbx_description
1 polymer ?
#
loop_
_entity_poly.entity_id
_entity_poly.type
_entity_poly.pdbx_seq_one_letter_code
_entity_poly.pdbx_strand_id
1 'polypeptide(L)'
;MRRMVTVPLCVRWSAAAFVAATLTLSPLAWAEDDAEAALAARRPNPWIAGLLSLVVPGLGQFYAGERERALLILGGGIAVVLAKIVTNQLVVPDPVGAAPRSRAPIEAVDLIMTLALPTYWAWSVGDAVRIALPPNPSDILASPSPLASPSLPPPMRP
;
A
#
# COMPACT_ATOMS: atom_id res chain seq x y z
N MET A 1 -0.85 -24.58 70.62
CA MET A 1 -1.47 -25.05 69.35
C MET A 1 -0.93 -24.18 68.20
N ARG A 2 0.05 -24.67 67.42
CA ARG A 2 0.62 -23.98 66.25
C ARG A 2 0.08 -24.66 64.99
N ARG A 3 -0.66 -23.93 64.14
CA ARG A 3 -1.04 -24.40 62.80
C ARG A 3 0.00 -23.90 61.79
N MET A 4 0.70 -24.83 61.16
CA MET A 4 1.50 -24.60 59.95
C MET A 4 0.56 -24.30 58.79
N VAL A 5 0.84 -23.21 58.07
CA VAL A 5 0.20 -22.90 56.78
C VAL A 5 1.20 -23.24 55.69
N THR A 6 0.96 -24.34 54.99
CA THR A 6 1.71 -24.76 53.80
C THR A 6 1.20 -23.98 52.59
N VAL A 7 2.07 -23.15 52.00
CA VAL A 7 1.80 -22.44 50.74
C VAL A 7 1.88 -23.44 49.57
N PRO A 8 0.89 -23.51 48.68
CA PRO A 8 0.84 -24.53 47.63
C PRO A 8 1.90 -24.31 46.53
N LEU A 9 2.60 -25.40 46.20
CA LEU A 9 3.68 -25.49 45.20
C LEU A 9 3.31 -25.04 43.78
N CYS A 10 2.01 -24.93 43.45
CA CYS A 10 1.52 -24.65 42.10
C CYS A 10 1.88 -23.25 41.58
N VAL A 11 2.09 -22.26 42.47
CA VAL A 11 2.38 -20.87 42.05
C VAL A 11 3.83 -20.70 41.58
N ARG A 12 4.75 -21.58 41.99
CA ARG A 12 6.18 -21.47 41.62
C ARG A 12 6.49 -21.93 40.20
N TRP A 13 5.63 -22.75 39.60
CA TRP A 13 5.83 -23.30 38.25
C TRP A 13 5.45 -22.32 37.14
N SER A 14 4.52 -21.39 37.39
CA SER A 14 4.08 -20.42 36.38
C SER A 14 5.13 -19.35 36.06
N ALA A 15 5.95 -18.94 37.03
CA ALA A 15 6.99 -17.92 36.79
C ALA A 15 8.16 -18.45 35.96
N ALA A 16 8.59 -19.70 36.19
CA ALA A 16 9.70 -20.30 35.46
C ALA A 16 9.34 -20.59 33.99
N ALA A 17 8.10 -21.01 33.71
CA ALA A 17 7.63 -21.23 32.35
C ALA A 17 7.51 -19.91 31.55
N PHE A 18 7.11 -18.82 32.20
CA PHE A 18 6.99 -17.52 31.55
C PHE A 18 8.35 -16.89 31.20
N VAL A 19 9.35 -17.05 32.07
CA VAL A 19 10.73 -16.56 31.82
C VAL A 19 11.46 -17.43 30.80
N ALA A 20 11.23 -18.74 30.78
CA ALA A 20 11.78 -19.62 29.75
C ALA A 20 11.18 -19.33 28.36
N ALA A 21 9.86 -19.06 28.28
CA ALA A 21 9.18 -18.75 27.02
C ALA A 21 9.62 -17.40 26.43
N THR A 22 9.84 -16.37 27.25
CA THR A 22 10.32 -15.05 26.77
C THR A 22 11.80 -15.10 26.36
N LEU A 23 12.63 -15.91 27.02
CA LEU A 23 14.04 -16.08 26.66
C LEU A 23 14.26 -16.93 25.39
N THR A 24 13.36 -17.88 25.08
CA THR A 24 13.44 -18.67 23.82
C THR A 24 12.87 -17.95 22.59
N LEU A 25 11.95 -17.00 22.77
CA LEU A 25 11.40 -16.18 21.67
C LEU A 25 12.23 -14.93 21.37
N SER A 26 13.11 -14.52 22.28
CA SER A 26 13.96 -13.34 22.12
C SER A 26 14.83 -13.35 20.86
N PRO A 27 15.54 -14.43 20.45
CA PRO A 27 16.35 -14.40 19.23
C PRO A 27 15.55 -14.42 17.93
N LEU A 28 14.24 -14.71 17.97
CA LEU A 28 13.38 -14.68 16.76
C LEU A 28 12.86 -13.27 16.45
N ALA A 29 12.62 -12.44 17.48
CA ALA A 29 12.12 -11.08 17.30
C ALA A 29 13.12 -10.16 16.56
N TRP A 30 14.43 -10.30 16.83
CA TRP A 30 15.47 -9.54 16.11
C TRP A 30 15.62 -9.98 14.65
N ALA A 31 15.37 -11.26 14.36
CA ALA A 31 15.44 -11.78 13.00
C ALA A 31 14.28 -11.29 12.13
N GLU A 32 13.10 -11.03 12.71
CA GLU A 32 11.97 -10.43 12.00
C GLU A 32 12.23 -8.96 11.69
N ASP A 33 12.76 -8.17 12.63
CA ASP A 33 13.10 -6.76 12.40
C ASP A 33 14.20 -6.61 11.33
N ASP A 34 15.24 -7.45 11.38
CA ASP A 34 16.31 -7.46 10.39
C ASP A 34 15.81 -7.97 9.02
N ALA A 35 14.86 -8.91 9.00
CA ALA A 35 14.22 -9.39 7.77
C ALA A 35 13.27 -8.35 7.17
N GLU A 36 12.51 -7.63 7.99
CA GLU A 36 11.70 -6.48 7.56
C GLU A 36 12.57 -5.36 7.03
N ALA A 37 13.70 -5.06 7.69
CA ALA A 37 14.68 -4.09 7.21
C ALA A 37 15.34 -4.54 5.89
N ALA A 38 15.68 -5.83 5.76
CA ALA A 38 16.24 -6.40 4.54
C ALA A 38 15.22 -6.45 3.38
N LEU A 39 13.94 -6.71 3.68
CA LEU A 39 12.83 -6.64 2.72
C LEU A 39 12.55 -5.19 2.32
N ALA A 40 12.61 -4.24 3.26
CA ALA A 40 12.47 -2.81 2.98
C ALA A 40 13.63 -2.26 2.15
N ALA A 41 14.83 -2.81 2.29
CA ALA A 41 15.99 -2.47 1.46
C ALA A 41 15.92 -3.08 0.06
N ARG A 42 15.07 -4.09 -0.16
CA ARG A 42 14.93 -4.75 -1.47
C ARG A 42 14.13 -3.86 -2.41
N ARG A 43 14.77 -3.42 -3.49
CA ARG A 43 14.07 -2.61 -4.50
C ARG A 43 12.96 -3.42 -5.17
N PRO A 44 11.74 -2.87 -5.28
CA PRO A 44 10.66 -3.52 -5.99
C PRO A 44 11.02 -3.68 -7.47
N ASN A 45 10.75 -4.86 -8.03
CA ASN A 45 10.91 -5.09 -9.48
C ASN A 45 9.76 -4.41 -10.24
N PRO A 46 10.04 -3.55 -11.23
CA PRO A 46 9.02 -2.80 -11.97
C PRO A 46 8.04 -3.69 -12.74
N TRP A 47 8.50 -4.82 -13.27
CA TRP A 47 7.62 -5.74 -14.00
C TRP A 47 6.61 -6.42 -13.09
N ILE A 48 7.04 -6.79 -11.88
CA ILE A 48 6.16 -7.37 -10.87
C ILE A 48 5.14 -6.34 -10.41
N ALA A 49 5.57 -5.10 -10.15
CA ALA A 49 4.66 -3.99 -9.80
C ALA A 49 3.60 -3.75 -10.90
N GLY A 50 4.03 -3.74 -12.17
CA GLY A 50 3.11 -3.61 -13.30
C GLY A 50 2.12 -4.77 -13.40
N LEU A 51 2.58 -6.01 -13.26
CA LEU A 51 1.72 -7.19 -13.33
C LEU A 51 0.72 -7.27 -12.17
N LEU A 52 1.13 -6.90 -10.96
CA LEU A 52 0.23 -6.76 -9.80
C LEU A 52 -0.86 -5.72 -10.05
N SER A 53 -0.47 -4.56 -10.59
CA SER A 53 -1.41 -3.49 -10.95
C SER A 53 -2.34 -3.87 -12.11
N LEU A 54 -1.88 -4.74 -13.01
CA LEU A 54 -2.69 -5.27 -14.10
C LEU A 54 -3.81 -6.18 -13.57
N VAL A 55 -3.52 -7.03 -12.58
CA VAL A 55 -4.53 -7.91 -11.97
C VAL A 55 -5.51 -7.10 -11.13
N VAL A 56 -5.01 -6.21 -10.28
CA VAL A 56 -5.84 -5.30 -9.47
C VAL A 56 -5.21 -3.91 -9.45
N PRO A 57 -5.91 -2.87 -9.94
CA PRO A 57 -5.38 -1.51 -9.91
C PRO A 57 -5.11 -1.10 -8.45
N GLY A 58 -3.90 -0.60 -8.18
CA GLY A 58 -3.45 -0.25 -6.83
C GLY A 58 -2.53 -1.28 -6.16
N LEU A 59 -2.55 -2.57 -6.56
CA LEU A 59 -1.67 -3.58 -5.95
C LEU A 59 -0.18 -3.36 -6.27
N GLY A 60 0.12 -2.87 -7.47
CA GLY A 60 1.49 -2.55 -7.86
C GLY A 60 2.09 -1.43 -7.01
N GLN A 61 1.28 -0.44 -6.65
CA GLN A 61 1.67 0.65 -5.75
C GLN A 61 1.87 0.16 -4.31
N PHE A 62 1.04 -0.79 -3.85
CA PHE A 62 1.23 -1.45 -2.55
C PHE A 62 2.56 -2.20 -2.50
N TYR A 63 2.89 -2.94 -3.56
CA TYR A 63 4.16 -3.67 -3.67
C TYR A 63 5.37 -2.74 -3.68
N ALA A 64 5.23 -1.55 -4.27
CA ALA A 64 6.29 -0.54 -4.28
C ALA A 64 6.40 0.28 -2.97
N GLY A 65 5.56 0.00 -1.96
CA GLY A 65 5.60 0.65 -0.64
C GLY A 65 4.75 1.92 -0.51
N GLU A 66 4.10 2.38 -1.59
CA GLU A 66 3.32 3.63 -1.64
C GLU A 66 1.85 3.40 -1.22
N ARG A 67 1.63 3.12 0.08
CA ARG A 67 0.32 2.70 0.63
C ARG A 67 -0.80 3.72 0.41
N GLU A 68 -0.52 5.01 0.59
CA GLU A 68 -1.53 6.07 0.43
C GLU A 68 -2.02 6.15 -1.02
N ARG A 69 -1.09 6.11 -1.99
CA ARG A 69 -1.43 6.09 -3.42
C ARG A 69 -2.17 4.81 -3.78
N ALA A 70 -1.72 3.68 -3.25
CA ALA A 70 -2.36 2.40 -3.50
C ALA A 70 -3.83 2.39 -3.05
N LEU A 71 -4.14 2.97 -1.88
CA LEU A 71 -5.51 3.11 -1.38
C LEU A 71 -6.35 4.05 -2.24
N LEU A 72 -5.81 5.20 -2.67
CA LEU A 72 -6.51 6.13 -3.55
C LEU A 72 -6.85 5.49 -4.90
N ILE A 73 -5.92 4.72 -5.46
CA ILE A 73 -6.09 4.05 -6.75
C ILE A 73 -7.06 2.87 -6.63
N LEU A 74 -6.89 2.04 -5.60
CA LEU A 74 -7.81 0.93 -5.38
C LEU A 74 -9.24 1.44 -5.11
N GLY A 75 -9.39 2.45 -4.25
CA GLY A 75 -10.67 3.08 -3.93
C GLY A 75 -11.31 3.75 -5.14
N GLY A 76 -10.52 4.45 -5.96
CA GLY A 76 -10.98 5.05 -7.21
C GLY A 76 -11.48 4.01 -8.21
N GLY A 77 -10.72 2.92 -8.41
CA GLY A 77 -11.13 1.81 -9.27
C GLY A 77 -12.44 1.16 -8.81
N ILE A 78 -12.57 0.88 -7.51
CA ILE A 78 -13.81 0.34 -6.92
C ILE A 78 -14.98 1.30 -7.15
N ALA A 79 -14.79 2.60 -6.91
CA ALA A 79 -15.85 3.59 -7.08
C ALA A 79 -16.36 3.64 -8.53
N VAL A 80 -15.46 3.58 -9.53
CA VAL A 80 -15.85 3.57 -10.96
C VAL A 80 -16.61 2.29 -11.32
N VAL A 81 -16.17 1.13 -10.82
CA VAL A 81 -16.88 -0.14 -11.05
C VAL A 81 -18.28 -0.11 -10.43
N LEU A 82 -18.41 0.37 -9.18
CA LEU A 82 -19.71 0.51 -8.53
C LEU A 82 -20.63 1.48 -9.28
N ALA A 83 -20.10 2.61 -9.74
CA ALA A 83 -20.85 3.55 -10.57
C ALA A 83 -21.36 2.89 -11.86
N LYS A 84 -20.53 2.08 -12.53
CA LYS A 84 -20.94 1.33 -13.73
C LYS A 84 -22.06 0.32 -13.43
N ILE A 85 -21.96 -0.40 -12.31
CA ILE A 85 -23.01 -1.33 -11.87
C ILE A 85 -24.33 -0.58 -11.67
N VAL A 86 -24.31 0.55 -10.96
CA VAL A 86 -25.50 1.37 -10.71
C VAL A 86 -26.10 1.88 -12.02
N THR A 87 -25.30 2.48 -12.91
CA THR A 87 -25.78 3.00 -14.20
C THR A 87 -26.39 1.89 -15.05
N ASN A 88 -25.81 0.69 -15.06
CA ASN A 88 -26.35 -0.45 -15.79
C ASN A 88 -27.74 -0.89 -15.27
N GLN A 89 -28.02 -0.75 -13.97
CA GLN A 89 -29.37 -1.03 -13.42
C GLN A 89 -30.41 0.04 -13.81
N LEU A 90 -29.97 1.25 -14.17
CA LEU A 90 -30.86 2.33 -14.60
C LEU A 90 -31.27 2.20 -16.07
N VAL A 91 -30.57 1.38 -16.86
CA VAL A 91 -30.91 1.06 -18.25
C VAL A 91 -31.97 -0.05 -18.26
N VAL A 92 -33.20 0.26 -17.85
CA VAL A 92 -34.35 -0.65 -17.98
C VAL A 92 -34.90 -0.56 -19.41
N PRO A 93 -35.18 -1.66 -20.12
CA PRO A 93 -35.85 -1.62 -21.43
C PRO A 93 -37.22 -0.93 -21.33
N ASP A 94 -37.56 -0.07 -22.30
CA ASP A 94 -38.89 0.53 -22.31
C ASP A 94 -39.95 -0.58 -22.51
N PRO A 95 -41.09 -0.52 -21.78
CA PRO A 95 -42.15 -1.48 -21.98
C PRO A 95 -42.70 -1.40 -23.40
N VAL A 96 -43.09 -2.56 -23.95
CA VAL A 96 -43.61 -2.67 -25.32
C VAL A 96 -44.80 -1.73 -25.48
N GLY A 97 -44.69 -0.77 -26.41
CA GLY A 97 -45.72 0.22 -26.71
C GLY A 97 -45.60 1.56 -25.97
N ALA A 98 -44.58 1.76 -25.12
CA ALA A 98 -44.30 3.06 -24.52
C ALA A 98 -43.64 4.02 -25.52
N ALA A 99 -43.93 5.31 -25.38
CA ALA A 99 -43.23 6.35 -26.12
C ALA A 99 -41.74 6.38 -25.70
N PRO A 100 -40.79 6.54 -26.64
CA PRO A 100 -39.37 6.59 -26.32
C PRO A 100 -39.06 7.74 -25.35
N ARG A 101 -38.35 7.46 -24.26
CA ARG A 101 -37.77 8.50 -23.40
C ARG A 101 -36.39 8.88 -23.90
N SER A 102 -35.99 10.15 -23.81
CA SER A 102 -34.62 10.52 -24.15
C SER A 102 -33.64 9.94 -23.11
N ARG A 103 -32.76 9.04 -23.56
CA ARG A 103 -31.73 8.37 -22.74
C ARG A 103 -30.32 8.91 -22.96
N ALA A 104 -30.18 9.91 -23.84
CA ALA A 104 -28.92 10.55 -24.19
C ALA A 104 -27.98 10.86 -23.00
N PRO A 105 -28.44 11.40 -21.85
CA PRO A 105 -27.52 11.66 -20.73
C PRO A 105 -27.00 10.38 -20.06
N ILE A 106 -27.84 9.34 -19.93
CA ILE A 106 -27.45 8.07 -19.29
C ILE A 106 -26.48 7.32 -20.22
N GLU A 107 -26.77 7.28 -21.52
CA GLU A 107 -25.90 6.67 -22.52
C GLU A 107 -24.54 7.38 -22.62
N ALA A 108 -24.52 8.71 -22.51
CA ALA A 108 -23.27 9.47 -22.47
C ALA A 108 -22.43 9.12 -21.24
N VAL A 109 -23.04 9.05 -20.05
CA VAL A 109 -22.36 8.62 -18.82
C VAL A 109 -21.84 7.19 -18.95
N ASP A 110 -22.64 6.29 -19.53
CA ASP A 110 -22.27 4.90 -19.74
C ASP A 110 -21.03 4.77 -20.65
N LEU A 111 -21.02 5.52 -21.76
CA LEU A 111 -19.90 5.58 -22.68
C LEU A 111 -18.64 6.13 -22.00
N ILE A 112 -18.77 7.25 -21.27
CA ILE A 112 -17.64 7.87 -20.55
C ILE A 112 -17.02 6.87 -19.57
N MET A 113 -17.83 6.18 -18.77
CA MET A 113 -17.33 5.20 -17.79
C MET A 113 -16.69 3.99 -18.47
N THR A 114 -17.23 3.56 -19.62
CA THR A 114 -16.68 2.45 -20.42
C THR A 114 -15.30 2.77 -20.96
N LEU A 115 -15.04 4.02 -21.34
CA LEU A 115 -13.72 4.47 -21.79
C LEU A 115 -12.78 4.79 -20.61
N ALA A 116 -13.33 5.31 -19.51
CA ALA A 116 -12.58 5.66 -18.32
C ALA A 116 -11.96 4.43 -17.66
N LEU A 117 -12.68 3.30 -17.56
CA LEU A 117 -12.20 2.06 -16.92
C LEU A 117 -10.87 1.53 -17.49
N PRO A 118 -10.75 1.20 -18.79
CA PRO A 118 -9.50 0.68 -19.34
C PRO A 118 -8.39 1.74 -19.33
N THR A 119 -8.74 3.02 -19.52
CA THR A 119 -7.78 4.13 -19.45
C THR A 119 -7.20 4.26 -18.05
N TYR A 120 -8.07 4.21 -17.04
CA TYR A 120 -7.69 4.24 -15.63
C TYR A 120 -6.82 3.04 -15.26
N TRP A 121 -7.18 1.85 -15.75
CA TRP A 121 -6.42 0.63 -15.52
C TRP A 121 -5.02 0.70 -16.13
N ALA A 122 -4.92 1.12 -17.40
CA ALA A 122 -3.64 1.29 -18.08
C ALA A 122 -2.76 2.34 -17.39
N TRP A 123 -3.36 3.45 -16.96
CA TRP A 123 -2.66 4.47 -16.18
C TRP A 123 -2.14 3.91 -14.84
N SER A 124 -2.95 3.15 -14.12
CA SER A 124 -2.58 2.51 -12.84
C SER A 124 -1.39 1.55 -12.99
N VAL A 125 -1.31 0.82 -14.10
CA VAL A 125 -0.17 -0.05 -14.42
C VAL A 125 1.09 0.78 -14.66
N GLY A 126 1.00 1.82 -15.50
CA GLY A 126 2.13 2.70 -15.79
C GLY A 126 2.66 3.41 -14.55
N ASP A 127 1.77 3.86 -13.67
CA ASP A 127 2.16 4.50 -12.41
C ASP A 127 2.87 3.52 -11.46
N ALA A 128 2.37 2.28 -11.32
CA ALA A 128 3.03 1.25 -10.52
C ALA A 128 4.45 0.93 -11.02
N VAL A 129 4.63 0.83 -12.33
CA VAL A 129 5.96 0.63 -12.95
C VAL A 129 6.86 1.82 -12.65
N ARG A 130 6.36 3.05 -12.82
CA ARG A 130 7.12 4.29 -12.59
C ARG A 130 7.62 4.41 -11.16
N ILE A 131 6.79 4.04 -10.17
CA ILE A 131 7.17 4.08 -8.75
C ILE A 131 8.25 3.03 -8.45
N ALA A 132 8.18 1.86 -9.10
CA ALA A 132 9.16 0.80 -8.91
C ALA A 132 10.47 1.01 -9.71
N LEU A 133 10.55 2.00 -10.60
CA LEU A 133 11.78 2.35 -11.29
C LEU A 133 12.78 3.03 -10.33
N PRO A 134 14.09 2.79 -10.52
CA PRO A 134 15.09 3.54 -9.78
C PRO A 134 14.99 5.05 -10.11
N PRO A 135 15.33 5.93 -9.14
CA PRO A 135 15.31 7.37 -9.36
C PRO A 135 16.22 7.77 -10.52
N ASN A 136 15.78 8.75 -11.30
CA ASN A 136 16.53 9.23 -12.45
C ASN A 136 17.86 9.86 -11.99
N PRO A 137 19.02 9.58 -12.63
CA PRO A 137 20.30 10.17 -12.21
C PRO A 137 20.29 11.70 -12.11
N SER A 138 19.49 12.39 -12.91
CA SER A 138 19.29 13.84 -12.82
C SER A 138 18.74 14.29 -11.47
N ASP A 139 17.87 13.49 -10.85
CA ASP A 139 17.19 13.83 -9.60
C ASP A 139 18.15 13.66 -8.40
N ILE A 140 19.08 12.71 -8.51
CA ILE A 140 20.15 12.49 -7.53
C ILE A 140 21.11 13.69 -7.51
N LEU A 141 21.46 14.21 -8.69
CA LEU A 141 22.35 15.38 -8.84
C LEU A 141 21.68 16.70 -8.47
N ALA A 142 20.35 16.78 -8.58
CA ALA A 142 19.57 17.96 -8.19
C ALA A 142 19.29 18.02 -6.68
N SER A 143 19.47 16.91 -5.95
CA SER A 143 19.37 16.93 -4.48
C SER A 143 20.53 17.72 -3.87
N PRO A 144 20.29 18.61 -2.89
CA PRO A 144 21.38 19.34 -2.25
C PRO A 144 22.31 18.34 -1.58
N SER A 145 23.52 18.21 -2.11
CA SER A 145 24.53 17.29 -1.59
C SER A 145 24.70 17.48 -0.08
N PRO A 146 24.62 16.42 0.75
CA PRO A 146 24.94 16.50 2.18
C PRO A 146 26.42 16.84 2.44
N LEU A 147 27.25 16.86 1.39
CA LEU A 147 28.65 17.28 1.39
C LEU A 147 28.85 18.78 1.08
N ALA A 148 27.80 19.61 1.11
CA ALA A 148 28.00 21.05 1.23
C ALA A 148 28.72 21.31 2.56
N SER A 149 30.05 21.33 2.47
CA SER A 149 31.02 21.41 3.56
C SER A 149 30.58 22.41 4.63
N PRO A 150 30.74 22.10 5.93
CA PRO A 150 30.55 23.11 6.96
C PRO A 150 31.47 24.28 6.61
N SER A 151 30.84 25.45 6.43
CA SER A 151 31.49 26.71 6.11
C SER A 151 32.75 26.86 6.97
N LEU A 152 33.91 26.89 6.31
CA LEU A 152 35.20 27.14 6.94
C LEU A 152 35.06 28.41 7.81
N PRO A 153 35.41 28.39 9.11
CA PRO A 153 35.33 29.59 9.93
C PRO A 153 36.22 30.70 9.32
N PRO A 154 35.77 31.96 9.34
CA PRO A 154 36.53 33.06 8.74
C PRO A 154 37.92 33.15 9.37
N PRO A 155 38.97 33.46 8.60
CA PRO A 155 40.31 33.63 9.15
C PRO A 155 40.27 34.77 10.18
N MET A 156 40.60 34.43 11.44
CA MET A 156 40.83 35.44 12.47
C MET A 156 41.99 36.31 12.00
N ARG A 157 41.71 37.60 11.76
CA ARG A 157 42.76 38.59 11.50
C ARG A 157 43.60 38.77 12.78
N PRO A 158 44.94 38.83 12.65
CA PRO A 158 45.83 39.12 13.78
C PRO A 158 45.65 40.55 14.31
#